data_AF-A0AAV4QR43-F1
#
_entry.id   AF-A0AAV4QR43-F1
#
_cell.length_a   1.000
_cell.length_b   1.000
_cell.length_c   1.000
_cell.angle_alpha   90.00
_cell.angle_beta   90.00
_cell.angle_gamma   90.00
#
_symmetry.space_group_name_H-M   'P 1'
#
loop_
_entity.id
_entity.type
_entity.pdbx_description
1 polymer ?
#
loop_
_entity_poly.entity_id
_entity_poly.type
_entity_poly.pdbx_seq_one_letter_code
_entity_poly.pdbx_strand_id
1 'polypeptide(L)'
;MFEHYREHSSRKKNLGVFFYFEFAHRPSFSKHPDFLTAAHGDDVLFALALPLQLKDLPEDEAKLSKRIAQAFTTFSRNGNPNTEDSHPVWPRYTSEKQELMLFKTFRDNKGEPIQKSCYGKTSEFWNVIIPAAKNQDCPPSFAGLVNEENLSNSSFLGSDLYLPSSKLMVVGLIGISGLLLLIVIITVGALMKSRANPTFSSSTNHGAVH
;
A
#
# COMPACT_ATOMS: atom_id res chain seq x y z
N MET A 1 -4.75 13.90 5.38
CA MET A 1 -3.41 14.03 4.74
C MET A 1 -3.38 15.13 3.69
N PHE A 2 -4.24 15.08 2.65
CA PHE A 2 -4.28 16.08 1.57
C PHE A 2 -4.59 17.51 2.02
N GLU A 3 -5.57 17.71 2.92
CA GLU A 3 -5.89 19.06 3.45
C GLU A 3 -4.83 19.60 4.42
N HIS A 4 -4.21 18.73 5.22
CA HIS A 4 -3.09 19.10 6.08
C HIS A 4 -1.88 19.61 5.26
N TYR A 5 -1.64 19.01 4.08
CA TYR A 5 -0.64 19.52 3.13
C TYR A 5 -1.06 20.83 2.47
N ARG A 6 -2.35 21.02 2.17
CA ARG A 6 -2.92 22.27 1.61
C ARG A 6 -2.74 23.46 2.55
N GLU A 7 -2.89 23.27 3.85
CA GLU A 7 -2.74 24.34 4.84
C GLU A 7 -1.27 24.64 5.16
N HIS A 8 -0.43 23.60 5.27
CA HIS A 8 1.03 23.77 5.36
C HIS A 8 1.60 24.45 4.11
N SER A 9 0.97 24.24 2.95
CA SER A 9 1.30 24.88 1.68
C SER A 9 1.13 26.39 1.68
N SER A 10 0.12 26.90 2.38
CA SER A 10 -0.22 28.31 2.41
C SER A 10 0.69 29.13 3.35
N ARG A 11 1.23 28.51 4.41
CA ARG A 11 1.95 29.22 5.49
C ARG A 11 3.47 29.30 5.33
N LYS A 12 4.11 28.50 4.48
CA LYS A 12 5.57 28.54 4.25
C LYS A 12 5.91 29.06 2.85
N LYS A 13 6.53 30.24 2.77
CA LYS A 13 6.96 30.93 1.53
C LYS A 13 8.07 30.21 0.71
N ASN A 14 8.32 28.93 0.94
CA ASN A 14 9.19 28.10 0.11
C ASN A 14 8.64 26.68 0.07
N LEU A 15 7.62 26.49 -0.76
CA LEU A 15 6.96 25.22 -0.89
C LEU A 15 7.53 24.42 -2.05
N GLY A 16 7.80 23.13 -1.80
CA GLY A 16 8.27 22.20 -2.82
C GLY A 16 7.39 22.19 -4.08
N VAL A 17 7.97 21.71 -5.17
CA VAL A 17 7.21 21.43 -6.40
C VAL A 17 6.47 20.11 -6.18
N PHE A 18 5.14 20.12 -6.33
CA PHE A 18 4.31 18.93 -6.16
C PHE A 18 3.77 18.46 -7.51
N PHE A 19 3.80 17.15 -7.71
CA PHE A 19 3.22 16.46 -8.85
C PHE A 19 2.34 15.34 -8.31
N TYR A 20 1.09 15.28 -8.76
CA TYR A 20 0.14 14.24 -8.36
C TYR A 20 -0.17 13.34 -9.54
N PHE A 21 -0.36 12.05 -9.28
CA PHE A 21 -0.81 11.10 -10.28
C PHE A 21 -1.87 10.16 -9.71
N GLU A 22 -2.58 9.51 -10.61
CA GLU A 22 -3.47 8.40 -10.34
C GLU A 22 -3.12 7.26 -11.30
N PHE A 23 -2.95 6.05 -10.76
CA PHE A 23 -2.78 4.85 -11.56
C PHE A 23 -4.15 4.20 -11.75
N ALA A 24 -4.59 4.09 -13.00
CA ALA A 24 -5.93 3.64 -13.36
C ALA A 24 -5.85 2.58 -14.46
N HIS A 25 -5.02 1.56 -14.25
CA HIS A 25 -4.83 0.45 -15.18
C HIS A 25 -4.92 -0.89 -14.46
N ARG A 26 -5.53 -1.88 -15.12
CA ARG A 26 -5.58 -3.26 -14.64
C ARG A 26 -4.47 -4.07 -15.30
N PRO A 27 -3.47 -4.54 -14.56
CA PRO A 27 -2.44 -5.38 -15.13
C PRO A 27 -3.04 -6.66 -15.75
N SER A 28 -2.59 -7.03 -16.93
CA SER A 28 -3.01 -8.25 -17.65
C SER A 28 -2.76 -9.53 -16.86
N PHE A 29 -1.76 -9.50 -15.98
CA PHE A 29 -1.39 -10.59 -15.07
C PHE A 29 -2.10 -10.52 -13.70
N SER A 30 -3.05 -9.59 -13.51
CA SER A 30 -3.81 -9.48 -12.27
C SER A 30 -4.67 -10.72 -12.02
N LYS A 31 -4.63 -11.21 -10.77
CA LYS A 31 -5.46 -12.33 -10.30
C LYS A 31 -6.70 -11.85 -9.54
N HIS A 32 -6.89 -10.54 -9.41
CA HIS A 32 -8.05 -9.98 -8.72
C HIS A 32 -9.32 -10.13 -9.56
N PRO A 33 -10.53 -9.95 -9.02
CA PRO A 33 -11.76 -9.92 -9.81
C PRO A 33 -11.77 -8.78 -10.86
N ASP A 34 -12.49 -8.94 -11.95
CA ASP A 34 -12.46 -8.02 -13.11
C ASP A 34 -12.99 -6.61 -12.82
N PHE A 35 -13.86 -6.46 -11.82
CA PHE A 35 -14.33 -5.14 -11.39
C PHE A 35 -13.23 -4.29 -10.73
N LEU A 36 -12.11 -4.91 -10.32
CA LEU A 36 -10.99 -4.20 -9.72
C LEU A 36 -10.04 -3.72 -10.82
N THR A 37 -10.13 -2.43 -11.15
CA THR A 37 -9.29 -1.84 -12.19
C THR A 37 -7.86 -1.66 -11.72
N ALA A 38 -7.59 -0.92 -10.64
CA ALA A 38 -6.23 -0.70 -10.13
C ALA A 38 -6.15 -1.18 -8.69
N ALA A 39 -5.54 -2.34 -8.45
CA ALA A 39 -5.37 -2.85 -7.10
C ALA A 39 -4.24 -2.08 -6.38
N HIS A 40 -4.30 -2.08 -5.05
CA HIS A 40 -3.26 -1.43 -4.25
C HIS A 40 -1.90 -2.10 -4.50
N GLY A 41 -0.92 -1.30 -4.94
CA GLY A 41 0.44 -1.76 -5.22
C GLY A 41 0.72 -2.10 -6.69
N ASP A 42 -0.29 -2.12 -7.56
CA ASP A 42 -0.07 -2.34 -9.00
C ASP A 42 0.82 -1.23 -9.60
N ASP A 43 0.64 0.01 -9.17
CA ASP A 43 1.41 1.19 -9.58
C ASP A 43 2.91 1.05 -9.29
N VAL A 44 3.26 0.43 -8.16
CA VAL A 44 4.65 0.21 -7.75
C VAL A 44 5.38 -0.69 -8.75
N LEU A 45 4.72 -1.75 -9.24
CA LEU A 45 5.31 -2.66 -10.23
C LEU A 45 5.68 -1.90 -11.50
N PHE A 46 4.76 -1.06 -11.99
CA PHE A 46 4.95 -0.29 -13.21
C PHE A 46 6.01 0.81 -13.04
N ALA A 47 6.03 1.49 -11.89
CA ALA A 47 7.03 2.51 -11.57
C ALA A 47 8.46 1.96 -11.48
N LEU A 48 8.61 0.72 -11.02
CA LEU A 48 9.89 0.00 -10.97
C LEU A 48 10.24 -0.73 -12.27
N ALA A 49 9.42 -0.61 -13.32
CA ALA A 49 9.58 -1.30 -14.59
C ALA A 49 9.65 -2.84 -14.52
N LEU A 50 9.13 -3.44 -13.44
CA LEU A 50 9.16 -4.89 -13.22
C LEU A 50 8.36 -5.69 -14.27
N PRO A 51 7.17 -5.24 -14.75
CA PRO A 51 6.42 -5.96 -15.77
C PRO A 51 7.20 -6.23 -17.05
N LEU A 52 8.21 -5.41 -17.39
CA LEU A 52 9.04 -5.59 -18.59
C LEU A 52 9.85 -6.91 -18.59
N GLN A 53 9.93 -7.60 -17.46
CA GLN A 53 10.57 -8.91 -17.32
C GLN A 53 9.65 -10.07 -17.75
N LEU A 54 8.36 -9.81 -17.94
CA LEU A 54 7.38 -10.81 -18.36
C LEU A 54 7.49 -11.08 -19.86
N LYS A 55 7.46 -12.36 -20.25
CA LYS A 55 7.56 -12.78 -21.66
C LYS A 55 6.35 -12.35 -22.47
N ASP A 56 5.15 -12.48 -21.88
CA ASP A 56 3.87 -12.26 -22.55
C ASP A 56 3.22 -10.93 -22.15
N LEU A 57 4.03 -9.91 -21.86
CA LEU A 57 3.50 -8.59 -21.51
C LEU A 57 2.89 -7.90 -22.74
N PRO A 58 1.64 -7.43 -22.67
CA PRO A 58 1.05 -6.60 -23.71
C PRO A 58 1.90 -5.34 -24.01
N GLU A 59 1.99 -4.97 -25.29
CA GLU A 59 2.84 -3.86 -25.74
C GLU A 59 2.43 -2.50 -25.13
N ASP A 60 1.13 -2.30 -24.92
CA ASP A 60 0.56 -1.13 -24.27
C ASP A 60 0.92 -1.04 -22.79
N GLU A 61 1.00 -2.17 -22.08
CA GLU A 61 1.51 -2.23 -20.70
C GLU A 61 3.02 -1.97 -20.65
N ALA A 62 3.78 -2.48 -21.63
CA ALA A 62 5.20 -2.20 -21.76
C ALA A 62 5.46 -0.69 -21.95
N LYS A 63 4.67 -0.04 -22.81
CA LYS A 63 4.70 1.41 -23.03
C LYS A 63 4.32 2.18 -21.77
N LEU A 64 3.26 1.75 -21.08
CA LEU A 64 2.82 2.36 -19.83
C LEU A 64 3.91 2.30 -18.76
N SER A 65 4.51 1.13 -18.55
CA SER A 65 5.56 0.93 -17.55
C SER A 65 6.80 1.75 -17.84
N LYS A 66 7.25 1.79 -19.11
CA LYS A 66 8.37 2.65 -19.52
C LYS A 66 8.10 4.13 -19.25
N ARG A 67 6.89 4.62 -19.57
CA ARG A 67 6.50 6.02 -19.34
C ARG A 67 6.50 6.38 -17.85
N ILE A 68 5.92 5.54 -17.00
CA ILE A 68 5.90 5.78 -15.55
C ILE A 68 7.32 5.75 -14.99
N ALA A 69 8.10 4.70 -15.29
CA ALA A 69 9.48 4.58 -14.83
C ALA A 69 10.36 5.75 -15.29
N GLN A 70 10.22 6.20 -16.54
CA GLN A 70 10.92 7.39 -17.04
C GLN A 70 10.53 8.64 -16.25
N ALA A 71 9.24 8.87 -15.99
CA ALA A 71 8.78 10.02 -15.23
C ALA A 71 9.35 10.04 -13.80
N PHE A 72 9.30 8.89 -13.10
CA PHE A 72 9.84 8.76 -11.74
C PHE A 72 11.37 8.93 -11.70
N THR A 73 12.10 8.28 -12.61
CA THR A 73 13.56 8.40 -12.66
C THR A 73 14.01 9.82 -13.03
N THR A 74 13.27 10.50 -13.91
CA THR A 74 13.51 11.89 -14.27
C THR A 74 13.29 12.78 -13.05
N PHE A 75 12.13 12.67 -12.40
CA PHE A 75 11.83 13.40 -11.16
C PHE A 75 12.88 13.20 -10.07
N SER A 76 13.36 11.97 -9.85
CA SER A 76 14.41 11.70 -8.87
C SER A 76 15.74 12.40 -9.19
N ARG A 77 16.02 12.72 -10.46
CA ARG A 77 17.26 13.41 -10.87
C ARG A 77 17.15 14.92 -10.81
N ASN A 78 16.02 15.50 -11.20
CA ASN A 78 15.90 16.94 -11.47
C ASN A 78 14.73 17.63 -10.72
N GLY A 79 13.90 16.88 -9.99
CA GLY A 79 12.69 17.40 -9.33
C GLY A 79 11.52 17.73 -10.26
N ASN A 80 11.58 17.33 -11.54
CA ASN A 80 10.53 17.52 -12.55
C ASN A 80 10.36 16.23 -13.38
N PRO A 81 9.19 15.56 -13.35
CA PRO A 81 9.00 14.29 -14.05
C PRO A 81 9.01 14.39 -15.59
N ASN A 82 9.08 15.60 -16.15
CA ASN A 82 8.99 15.83 -17.59
C ASN A 82 10.37 15.94 -18.27
N THR A 83 10.44 15.41 -19.48
CA THR A 83 11.51 15.56 -20.47
C THR A 83 10.99 16.35 -21.68
N GLU A 84 11.86 16.70 -22.65
CA GLU A 84 11.45 17.36 -23.90
C GLU A 84 10.39 16.55 -24.66
N ASP A 85 10.52 15.22 -24.67
CA ASP A 85 9.58 14.31 -25.34
C ASP A 85 8.33 13.95 -24.50
N SER A 86 8.14 14.56 -23.32
CA SER A 86 7.03 14.20 -22.43
C SER A 86 5.69 14.69 -22.98
N HIS A 87 4.92 13.75 -23.52
CA HIS A 87 3.56 13.99 -23.99
C HIS A 87 2.58 12.95 -23.42
N PRO A 88 1.51 13.39 -22.71
CA PRO A 88 1.28 14.76 -22.23
C PRO A 88 2.28 15.19 -21.14
N VAL A 89 2.42 16.50 -20.96
CA VAL A 89 3.22 17.07 -19.87
C VAL A 89 2.51 16.83 -18.53
N TRP A 90 3.22 16.28 -17.56
CA TRP A 90 2.76 16.14 -16.18
C TRP A 90 2.68 17.51 -15.49
N PRO A 91 1.46 18.01 -15.19
CA PRO A 91 1.29 19.34 -14.62
C PRO A 91 1.79 19.37 -13.18
N ARG A 92 2.39 20.50 -12.81
CA ARG A 92 2.60 20.84 -11.41
C ARG A 92 1.23 21.00 -10.75
N TYR A 93 1.05 20.36 -9.60
CA TYR A 93 -0.14 20.52 -8.80
C TYR A 93 -0.18 21.92 -8.17
N THR A 94 -1.32 22.60 -8.31
CA THR A 94 -1.65 23.82 -7.58
C THR A 94 -3.02 23.69 -6.94
N SER A 95 -3.26 24.46 -5.87
CA SER A 95 -4.55 24.46 -5.19
C SER A 95 -5.68 25.00 -6.06
N GLU A 96 -5.39 25.84 -7.07
CA GLU A 96 -6.42 26.34 -7.99
C GLU A 96 -6.78 25.31 -9.06
N LYS A 97 -5.78 24.71 -9.71
CA LYS A 97 -6.00 23.79 -10.84
C LYS A 97 -6.37 22.39 -10.39
N GLN A 98 -5.71 21.92 -9.32
CA GLN A 98 -5.87 20.58 -8.76
C GLN A 98 -5.72 19.46 -9.80
N GLU A 99 -4.83 19.63 -10.76
CA GLU A 99 -4.61 18.69 -11.86
C GLU A 99 -3.68 17.54 -11.44
N LEU A 100 -3.93 16.35 -11.97
CA LEU A 100 -3.12 15.16 -11.78
C LEU A 100 -2.90 14.43 -13.11
N MET A 101 -1.81 13.66 -13.19
CA MET A 101 -1.52 12.76 -14.30
C MET A 101 -2.27 11.42 -14.11
N LEU A 102 -3.04 11.01 -15.10
CA LEU A 102 -3.69 9.70 -15.11
C LEU A 102 -2.83 8.71 -15.90
N PHE A 103 -2.27 7.72 -15.21
CA PHE A 103 -1.54 6.63 -15.82
C PHE A 103 -2.46 5.45 -16.15
N LYS A 104 -2.73 5.30 -17.45
CA LYS A 104 -3.49 4.20 -18.05
C LYS A 104 -2.92 3.81 -19.40
N THR A 105 -3.31 2.67 -19.95
CA THR A 105 -2.88 2.28 -21.31
C THR A 105 -3.48 3.18 -22.38
N PHE A 106 -2.82 3.22 -23.55
CA PHE A 106 -3.36 3.88 -24.74
C PHE A 106 -4.51 3.09 -25.41
N ARG A 107 -4.81 1.87 -24.98
CA ARG A 107 -6.05 1.21 -25.44
C ARG A 107 -7.27 1.86 -24.79
N ASP A 108 -7.11 2.34 -23.57
CA ASP A 108 -8.14 3.02 -22.79
C ASP A 108 -8.24 4.52 -23.13
N ASN A 109 -8.19 4.87 -24.43
CA ASN A 109 -8.24 6.24 -24.98
C ASN A 109 -9.50 7.06 -24.59
N LYS A 110 -10.38 6.51 -23.76
CA LYS A 110 -11.53 7.22 -23.20
C LYS A 110 -11.07 8.14 -22.07
N GLY A 111 -11.03 9.44 -22.33
CA GLY A 111 -10.77 10.48 -21.33
C GLY A 111 -9.34 11.00 -21.35
N GLU A 112 -9.21 12.27 -20.97
CA GLU A 112 -7.96 13.03 -20.97
C GLU A 112 -6.92 12.42 -20.00
N PRO A 113 -5.64 12.43 -20.37
CA PRO A 113 -4.58 11.95 -19.50
C PRO A 113 -4.28 12.92 -18.34
N ILE A 114 -4.71 14.17 -18.44
CA ILE A 114 -4.73 15.11 -17.33
C ILE A 114 -6.15 15.17 -16.77
N GLN A 115 -6.28 14.91 -15.47
CA GLN A 115 -7.56 14.91 -14.77
C GLN A 115 -7.58 15.96 -13.67
N LYS A 116 -8.76 16.52 -13.41
CA LYS A 116 -8.97 17.35 -12.23
C LYS A 116 -9.26 16.44 -11.04
N SER A 117 -8.52 16.63 -9.95
CA SER A 117 -8.74 15.92 -8.69
C SER A 117 -10.17 16.17 -8.21
N CYS A 118 -10.97 15.11 -8.13
CA CYS A 118 -12.33 15.14 -7.59
C CYS A 118 -12.38 14.86 -6.07
N TYR A 119 -11.22 14.56 -5.47
CA TYR A 119 -11.12 14.11 -4.09
C TYR A 119 -11.45 15.17 -3.05
N GLY A 120 -11.64 16.45 -3.42
CA GLY A 120 -11.94 17.54 -2.49
C GLY A 120 -13.17 17.30 -1.62
N LYS A 121 -14.30 16.87 -2.21
CA LYS A 121 -15.55 16.66 -1.44
C LYS A 121 -15.46 15.46 -0.50
N THR A 122 -14.87 14.37 -0.95
CA THR A 122 -14.65 13.16 -0.13
C THR A 122 -13.57 13.37 0.93
N SER A 123 -12.54 14.18 0.65
CA SER A 123 -11.51 14.50 1.63
C SER A 123 -12.07 15.42 2.72
N GLU A 124 -12.95 16.36 2.38
CA GLU A 124 -13.64 17.22 3.34
C GLU A 124 -14.46 16.41 4.34
N PHE A 125 -15.20 15.40 3.89
CA PHE A 125 -15.95 14.52 4.80
C PHE A 125 -15.03 13.93 5.90
N TRP A 126 -13.91 13.33 5.51
CA TRP A 126 -13.01 12.68 6.46
C TRP A 126 -12.15 13.65 7.27
N ASN A 127 -11.70 14.77 6.69
CA ASN A 127 -10.75 15.69 7.35
C ASN A 127 -11.45 16.87 8.06
N VAL A 128 -12.70 17.19 7.72
CA VAL A 128 -13.46 18.32 8.30
C VAL A 128 -14.67 17.81 9.06
N ILE A 129 -15.56 17.05 8.41
CA ILE A 129 -16.86 16.67 8.99
C ILE A 129 -16.70 15.68 10.14
N ILE A 130 -15.93 14.60 9.96
CA ILE A 130 -15.73 13.58 11.01
C ILE A 130 -15.07 14.17 12.27
N PRO A 131 -13.98 14.96 12.18
CA PRO A 131 -13.41 15.62 13.36
C PRO A 131 -14.37 16.60 14.04
N ALA A 132 -15.11 17.41 13.27
CA ALA A 132 -16.10 18.35 13.82
C ALA A 132 -17.22 17.61 14.57
N ALA A 133 -17.76 16.55 13.98
CA ALA A 133 -18.79 15.72 14.61
C ALA A 133 -18.30 15.05 15.90
N LYS A 134 -17.04 14.58 15.92
CA LYS A 134 -16.43 13.96 17.12
C LYS A 134 -16.26 14.94 18.27
N ASN A 135 -15.98 16.20 17.96
CA ASN A 135 -15.77 17.26 18.96
C ASN A 135 -17.07 17.91 19.44
N GLN A 136 -18.25 17.47 18.96
CA GLN A 136 -19.56 18.05 19.27
C GLN A 136 -19.71 19.55 18.97
N ASP A 137 -18.80 20.13 18.19
CA ASP A 137 -18.92 21.51 17.72
C ASP A 137 -19.86 21.56 16.51
N CYS A 138 -21.15 21.27 16.74
CA CYS A 138 -22.18 21.63 15.78
C CYS A 138 -22.42 23.16 15.87
N PRO A 139 -22.26 23.93 14.79
CA PRO A 139 -22.83 25.26 14.75
C PRO A 139 -24.37 25.14 14.90
N PRO A 140 -25.04 26.09 15.56
CA PRO A 140 -26.46 26.00 15.93
C PRO A 140 -27.45 26.03 14.75
N SER A 141 -27.04 25.74 13.52
CA SER A 141 -27.89 25.77 12.32
C SER A 141 -28.41 24.41 11.84
N PHE A 142 -27.99 23.29 12.44
CA PHE A 142 -28.49 21.96 12.06
C PHE A 142 -29.38 21.27 13.10
N ALA A 143 -29.54 21.87 14.28
CA ALA A 143 -30.40 21.36 15.35
C ALA A 143 -31.91 21.39 14.99
N GLY A 144 -32.30 22.14 13.94
CA GLY A 144 -33.70 22.25 13.50
C GLY A 144 -34.18 21.17 12.51
N LEU A 145 -33.32 20.23 12.10
CA LEU A 145 -33.67 19.19 11.11
C LEU A 145 -33.78 17.77 11.68
N VAL A 146 -33.61 17.61 12.99
CA VAL A 146 -33.71 16.30 13.64
C VAL A 146 -34.83 16.36 14.66
N ASN A 147 -36.02 15.89 14.29
CA ASN A 147 -37.08 15.64 15.25
C ASN A 147 -36.65 14.45 16.12
N GLU A 148 -36.36 14.75 17.39
CA GLU A 148 -36.22 13.79 18.47
C GLU A 148 -37.55 13.07 18.69
N GLU A 149 -37.82 11.98 17.98
CA GLU A 149 -38.71 10.93 18.47
C GLU A 149 -38.42 9.64 17.70
N ASN A 150 -37.86 8.65 18.42
CA ASN A 150 -37.44 7.30 18.00
C ASN A 150 -35.98 7.08 17.56
N LEU A 151 -34.99 7.69 18.22
CA LEU A 151 -33.59 7.25 18.16
C LEU A 151 -33.09 6.52 19.41
N SER A 152 -33.97 5.89 20.19
CA SER A 152 -33.57 5.09 21.35
C SER A 152 -33.15 3.65 21.00
N ASN A 153 -33.17 3.22 19.73
CA ASN A 153 -32.82 1.85 19.34
C ASN A 153 -31.68 1.72 18.31
N SER A 154 -30.94 2.79 18.01
CA SER A 154 -29.72 2.67 17.19
C SER A 154 -28.51 3.17 17.96
N SER A 155 -27.99 2.32 18.84
CA SER A 155 -26.58 2.36 19.23
C SER A 155 -25.72 2.08 17.99
N PHE A 156 -25.53 3.08 17.12
CA PHE A 156 -24.79 2.93 15.87
C PHE A 156 -23.27 3.00 16.07
N LEU A 157 -22.79 3.57 17.18
CA LEU A 157 -21.38 3.46 17.58
C LEU A 157 -21.30 3.32 19.10
N GLY A 158 -21.70 2.15 19.59
CA GLY A 158 -21.32 1.70 20.92
C GLY A 158 -19.81 1.51 20.97
N SER A 159 -19.21 2.09 22.00
CA SER A 159 -17.79 2.17 22.32
C SER A 159 -17.06 0.82 22.30
N ASP A 160 -15.76 0.91 22.01
CA ASP A 160 -14.67 -0.02 22.33
C ASP A 160 -14.52 -1.32 21.51
N LEU A 161 -13.93 -1.18 20.32
CA LEU A 161 -13.12 -2.23 19.70
C LEU A 161 -11.70 -1.70 19.42
N TYR A 162 -11.00 -1.33 20.49
CA TYR A 162 -9.55 -1.11 20.45
C TYR A 162 -8.84 -2.42 20.83
N LEU A 163 -8.71 -3.33 19.87
CA LEU A 163 -7.67 -4.36 19.91
C LEU A 163 -6.66 -4.05 18.80
N PRO A 164 -5.52 -3.41 19.10
CA PRO A 164 -4.58 -3.05 18.05
C PRO A 164 -3.96 -4.33 17.51
N SER A 165 -4.20 -4.61 16.23
CA SER A 165 -3.69 -5.77 15.47
C SER A 165 -2.17 -5.97 15.64
N SER A 166 -1.43 -4.91 15.95
CA SER A 166 0.00 -4.95 16.25
C SER A 166 0.35 -5.75 17.51
N LYS A 167 -0.50 -5.76 18.56
CA LYS A 167 -0.24 -6.55 19.77
C LYS A 167 -0.41 -8.05 19.52
N LEU A 168 -1.38 -8.43 18.69
CA LEU A 168 -1.57 -9.84 18.27
C LEU A 168 -0.40 -10.33 17.42
N MET A 169 0.12 -9.49 16.51
CA MET A 169 1.32 -9.82 15.74
C MET A 169 2.55 -9.99 16.64
N VAL A 170 2.76 -9.08 17.61
CA VAL A 170 3.92 -9.17 18.53
C VAL A 170 3.85 -10.43 19.40
N VAL A 171 2.67 -10.75 19.96
CA VAL A 171 2.48 -11.99 20.74
C VAL A 171 2.68 -13.23 19.87
N GLY A 172 2.19 -13.22 18.63
CA GLY A 172 2.40 -14.29 17.67
C GLY A 172 3.89 -14.51 17.33
N LEU A 173 4.65 -13.43 17.11
CA LEU A 173 6.08 -13.51 16.81
C LEU A 173 6.90 -14.03 18.00
N ILE A 174 6.56 -13.61 19.23
CA ILE A 174 7.22 -14.10 20.45
C ILE A 174 6.92 -15.59 20.65
N GLY A 175 5.67 -16.02 20.43
CA GLY A 175 5.28 -17.43 20.52
C GLY A 175 6.00 -18.32 19.51
N ILE A 176 6.08 -17.88 18.25
CA ILE A 176 6.80 -18.62 17.19
C ILE A 176 8.30 -18.67 17.48
N SER A 177 8.89 -17.57 17.94
CA SER A 177 10.31 -17.53 18.31
C SER A 177 10.62 -18.48 19.47
N GLY A 178 9.77 -18.53 20.50
CA GLY A 178 9.92 -19.46 21.62
C GLY A 178 9.80 -20.93 21.19
N LEU A 179 8.84 -21.24 20.31
CA LEU A 179 8.67 -22.60 19.78
C LEU A 179 9.89 -23.07 18.97
N LEU A 180 10.44 -22.20 18.12
CA LEU A 180 11.64 -22.51 17.35
C LEU A 180 12.84 -22.76 18.26
N LEU A 181 12.99 -21.97 19.33
CA LEU A 181 14.10 -22.10 20.27
C LEU A 181 14.01 -23.41 21.06
N LEU A 182 12.81 -23.84 21.46
CA LEU A 182 12.58 -25.15 22.08
C LEU A 182 12.93 -26.31 21.13
N ILE A 183 12.54 -26.22 19.86
CA ILE A 183 12.88 -27.24 18.85
C ILE A 183 14.41 -27.35 18.69
N VAL A 184 15.11 -26.22 18.63
CA VAL A 184 16.59 -26.21 18.56
C VAL A 184 17.21 -26.85 19.79
N ILE A 185 16.73 -26.55 21.01
CA ILE A 185 17.23 -27.17 22.25
C ILE A 185 17.04 -28.69 22.22
N ILE A 186 15.87 -29.17 21.79
CA ILE A 186 15.57 -30.60 21.72
C ILE A 186 16.49 -31.30 20.71
N THR A 187 16.67 -30.73 19.52
CA THR A 187 17.52 -31.32 18.48
C THR A 187 19.00 -31.36 18.89
N VAL A 188 19.51 -30.29 19.49
CA VAL A 188 20.89 -30.25 20.02
C VAL A 188 21.05 -31.23 21.18
N GLY A 189 20.09 -31.30 22.10
CA GLY A 189 20.10 -32.25 23.21
C GLY A 189 20.10 -33.71 22.74
N ALA A 190 19.30 -34.05 21.73
CA ALA A 190 19.30 -35.37 21.11
C ALA A 190 20.63 -35.70 20.43
N LEU A 191 21.23 -34.73 19.72
CA LEU A 191 22.54 -34.89 19.07
C LEU A 191 23.66 -35.11 20.10
N MET A 192 23.67 -34.34 21.18
CA MET A 192 24.64 -34.48 22.27
C MET A 192 24.50 -35.82 22.99
N LYS A 193 23.25 -36.30 23.20
CA LYS A 193 22.98 -37.62 23.78
C LYS A 193 23.41 -38.78 22.86
N SER A 194 23.22 -38.65 21.54
CA SER A 194 23.71 -39.61 20.56
C SER A 194 25.24 -39.70 20.51
N ARG A 195 25.93 -38.58 20.74
CA ARG A 195 27.40 -38.54 20.78
C ARG A 195 27.97 -39.13 22.08
N ALA A 196 27.21 -39.07 23.18
CA ALA A 196 27.59 -39.63 24.47
C ALA A 196 27.42 -41.15 24.59
N ASN A 197 26.58 -41.78 23.76
CA ASN A 197 26.38 -43.23 23.73
C ASN A 197 26.77 -43.82 22.36
N PRO A 198 28.07 -43.99 22.05
CA PRO A 198 28.47 -44.81 20.93
C PRO A 198 28.18 -46.27 21.27
N THR A 199 27.13 -46.84 20.69
CA THR A 199 26.89 -48.30 20.73
C THR A 199 28.05 -49.00 20.04
N PHE A 200 28.93 -49.62 20.82
CA PHE A 200 30.00 -50.50 20.35
C PHE A 200 29.38 -51.79 19.82
N SER A 201 29.21 -51.91 18.50
CA SER A 201 28.95 -53.19 17.86
C SER A 201 30.27 -53.96 17.75
N SER A 202 30.45 -54.95 18.64
CA SER A 202 31.51 -55.94 18.52
C SER A 202 31.28 -56.79 17.27
N SER A 203 32.14 -56.64 16.27
CA SER A 203 32.32 -57.60 15.19
C SER A 203 33.23 -58.71 15.70
N THR A 204 32.66 -59.87 16.05
CA THR A 204 33.44 -61.10 16.24
C THR A 204 33.70 -61.73 14.89
N ASN A 205 34.91 -61.51 14.39
CA ASN A 205 35.52 -62.23 13.29
C ASN A 205 35.94 -63.62 13.81
N HIS A 206 35.32 -64.70 13.35
CA HIS A 206 35.87 -66.05 13.50
C HIS A 206 36.24 -66.59 12.13
N GLY A 207 37.55 -66.57 11.86
CA GLY A 207 38.13 -67.47 10.88
C GLY A 207 38.13 -68.91 11.42
N ALA A 208 37.87 -69.86 10.54
CA ALA A 208 38.27 -71.26 10.72
C ALA A 208 38.75 -71.80 9.37
N VAL A 209 40.03 -72.14 9.39
CA VAL A 209 40.80 -72.87 8.40
C VAL A 209 40.40 -74.35 8.47
N HIS A 210 39.96 -74.94 7.35
CA HIS A 210 40.48 -76.18 6.74
C HIS A 210 39.57 -76.65 5.60
#